data_AF-A0A357AGX5-F1
#
_entry.id   AF-A0A357AGX5-F1
#
_cell.length_a   1.000
_cell.length_b   1.000
_cell.length_c   1.000
_cell.angle_alpha   90.00
_cell.angle_beta   90.00
_cell.angle_gamma   90.00
#
_symmetry.space_group_name_H-M   'P 1'
#
loop_
_entity.id
_entity.type
_entity.pdbx_description
1 polymer ?
#
loop_
_entity_poly.entity_id
_entity_poly.type
_entity_poly.pdbx_seq_one_letter_code
_entity_poly.pdbx_strand_id
1 'polypeptide(L)'
;MKANLMFRDKDFDFKANPCFGKDALVADLELKRVLSNMARGDEIISAACGAALFCPLQSTEEIHYRQEILRDVFQNPDAIRQLYETTVETEKKRRSSWHWLSSTYLSTTFSSAIELMKIYTEMLMELRLVADSKLFGFQSEGFRNLLTMLQRELDDDYFAEVNAHLNDLKDRDGMLVSATLGNYLQGIHYVLRRKTRKGFWWRWRFAPSFTIAPRDDAGAADLGNRRDRAINEAANALAQAAEHMEGFFAMLRNELAFYVGCLNLADSLQELGMPICFPSLFSSSSKDRSWQGLYDVSLALTKNAAVAGNDLDTADKQLYIITGANQGGKSTFLRSMGQAQLMAQS
;
A
#
# COMPACT_ATOMS: atom_id res chain seq x y z
N MET A 1 -12.15 1.04 -1.51
CA MET A 1 -11.50 0.02 -0.64
C MET A 1 -10.50 0.72 0.28
N LYS A 2 -10.43 0.35 1.55
CA LYS A 2 -9.53 0.93 2.58
C LYS A 2 -8.85 -0.20 3.35
N ALA A 3 -7.57 -0.05 3.71
CA ALA A 3 -6.79 -1.10 4.37
C ALA A 3 -6.96 -1.06 5.89
N ASN A 4 -6.82 0.13 6.49
CA ASN A 4 -7.04 0.39 7.91
C ASN A 4 -6.24 -0.56 8.82
N LEU A 5 -5.01 -0.93 8.45
CA LEU A 5 -4.12 -1.75 9.26
C LEU A 5 -3.35 -0.90 10.27
N MET A 6 -2.98 0.34 9.93
CA MET A 6 -2.26 1.23 10.86
C MET A 6 -3.19 1.99 11.81
N PHE A 7 -4.44 2.21 11.41
CA PHE A 7 -5.48 2.85 12.23
C PHE A 7 -6.85 2.30 11.83
N ARG A 8 -7.80 2.32 12.77
CA ARG A 8 -9.15 1.75 12.55
C ARG A 8 -10.01 2.58 11.59
N ASP A 9 -9.89 3.89 11.64
CA ASP A 9 -10.85 4.85 11.07
C ASP A 9 -10.20 6.02 10.30
N LYS A 10 -8.87 5.99 10.10
CA LYS A 10 -8.13 7.03 9.36
C LYS A 10 -6.96 6.45 8.55
N ASP A 11 -6.53 7.20 7.54
CA ASP A 11 -5.38 6.82 6.71
C ASP A 11 -4.06 7.06 7.44
N PHE A 12 -3.05 6.23 7.14
CA PHE A 12 -1.69 6.43 7.64
C PHE A 12 -0.95 7.49 6.81
N ASP A 13 -0.62 8.62 7.44
CA ASP A 13 0.16 9.68 6.82
C ASP A 13 1.67 9.49 7.05
N PHE A 14 2.36 9.01 6.01
CA PHE A 14 3.80 8.85 6.00
C PHE A 14 4.58 10.18 5.95
N LYS A 15 3.90 11.30 5.69
CA LYS A 15 4.46 12.66 5.69
C LYS A 15 4.14 13.43 6.96
N ALA A 16 3.55 12.78 7.97
CA ALA A 16 3.24 13.41 9.23
C ALA A 16 4.51 14.02 9.85
N ASN A 17 4.34 15.20 10.47
CA ASN A 17 5.44 15.87 11.15
C ASN A 17 5.88 15.02 12.35
N PRO A 18 7.18 14.70 12.44
CA PRO A 18 7.69 13.89 13.54
C PRO A 18 7.59 14.63 14.87
N CYS A 19 7.66 13.88 15.96
CA CYS A 19 7.72 14.41 17.31
C CYS A 19 8.91 15.39 17.49
N PHE A 20 8.73 16.31 18.42
CA PHE A 20 9.79 17.25 18.80
C PHE A 20 11.06 16.48 19.20
N GLY A 21 12.23 16.96 18.74
CA GLY A 21 13.52 16.38 19.11
C GLY A 21 13.85 15.05 18.43
N LYS A 22 13.22 14.69 17.30
CA LYS A 22 13.50 13.46 16.52
C LYS A 22 14.99 13.15 16.38
N ASP A 23 15.82 14.12 15.98
CA ASP A 23 17.24 13.85 15.74
C ASP A 23 18.01 13.51 17.02
N ALA A 24 17.67 14.17 18.14
CA ALA A 24 18.20 13.84 19.45
C ALA A 24 17.74 12.44 19.87
N LEU A 25 16.46 12.12 19.68
CA LEU A 25 15.90 10.80 19.99
C LEU A 25 16.58 9.68 19.18
N VAL A 26 16.81 9.90 17.88
CA VAL A 26 17.53 8.96 16.99
C VAL A 26 18.95 8.72 17.47
N ALA A 27 19.65 9.78 17.88
CA ALA A 27 21.02 9.69 18.36
C ALA A 27 21.11 9.00 19.73
N ASP A 28 20.31 9.48 20.70
CA ASP A 28 20.34 9.01 22.09
C ASP A 28 19.89 7.55 22.22
N LEU A 29 18.86 7.17 21.46
CA LEU A 29 18.32 5.81 21.41
C LEU A 29 19.03 4.90 20.38
N GLU A 30 20.05 5.41 19.68
CA GLU A 30 20.79 4.70 18.63
C GLU A 30 19.88 4.00 17.59
N LEU A 31 18.77 4.64 17.21
CA LEU A 31 17.72 4.02 16.39
C LEU A 31 18.11 3.80 14.92
N LYS A 32 19.22 4.39 14.46
CA LYS A 32 19.69 4.23 13.08
C LYS A 32 19.86 2.75 12.71
N ARG A 33 20.45 1.96 13.61
CA ARG A 33 20.67 0.51 13.41
C ARG A 33 19.35 -0.26 13.32
N VAL A 34 18.40 0.07 14.20
CA VAL A 34 17.06 -0.52 14.21
C VAL A 34 16.34 -0.23 12.90
N LEU A 35 16.26 1.04 12.51
CA LEU A 35 15.59 1.48 11.28
C LEU A 35 16.23 0.86 10.03
N SER A 36 17.56 0.82 9.95
CA SER A 36 18.26 0.16 8.83
C SER A 36 17.96 -1.34 8.77
N ASN A 37 17.88 -2.01 9.92
CA ASN A 37 17.56 -3.44 9.98
C ASN A 37 16.09 -3.71 9.60
N MET A 38 15.15 -2.89 10.06
CA MET A 38 13.75 -2.94 9.62
C MET A 38 13.64 -2.75 8.10
N ALA A 39 14.33 -1.75 7.55
CA ALA A 39 14.24 -1.40 6.13
C ALA A 39 14.85 -2.44 5.19
N ARG A 40 15.97 -3.09 5.58
CA ARG A 40 16.76 -3.96 4.68
C ARG A 40 17.07 -3.33 3.30
N GLY A 41 17.21 -2.00 3.27
CA GLY A 41 17.46 -1.23 2.04
C GLY A 41 16.21 -0.78 1.27
N ASP A 42 15.00 -1.19 1.69
CA ASP A 42 13.74 -0.71 1.11
C ASP A 42 13.39 0.69 1.65
N GLU A 43 13.33 1.67 0.76
CA GLU A 43 13.04 3.07 1.08
C GLU A 43 11.61 3.28 1.62
N ILE A 44 10.65 2.49 1.16
CA ILE A 44 9.24 2.59 1.58
C ILE A 44 9.10 2.05 3.00
N ILE A 45 9.73 0.91 3.30
CA ILE A 45 9.79 0.37 4.66
C ILE A 45 10.50 1.35 5.59
N SER A 46 11.64 1.91 5.17
CA SER A 46 12.37 2.93 5.92
C SER A 46 11.49 4.14 6.26
N ALA A 47 10.75 4.66 5.28
CA ALA A 47 9.84 5.79 5.46
C ALA A 47 8.68 5.44 6.40
N ALA A 48 8.01 4.30 6.20
CA ALA A 48 6.88 3.87 7.02
C ALA A 48 7.28 3.63 8.48
N CYS A 49 8.39 2.93 8.71
CA CYS A 49 8.93 2.67 10.05
C CYS A 49 9.38 3.96 10.73
N GLY A 50 10.02 4.87 9.98
CA GLY A 50 10.39 6.19 10.48
C GLY A 50 9.17 7.01 10.89
N ALA A 51 8.13 7.06 10.05
CA ALA A 51 6.91 7.79 10.37
C ALA A 51 6.20 7.20 11.59
N ALA A 52 6.07 5.88 11.69
CA ALA A 52 5.45 5.20 12.82
C ALA A 52 6.20 5.44 14.15
N LEU A 53 7.53 5.22 14.17
CA LEU A 53 8.36 5.41 15.36
C LEU A 53 8.41 6.86 15.84
N PHE A 54 8.40 7.83 14.92
CA PHE A 54 8.51 9.25 15.28
C PHE A 54 7.17 9.99 15.33
N CYS A 55 6.05 9.30 15.15
CA CYS A 55 4.70 9.82 15.40
C CYS A 55 3.99 8.94 16.44
N PRO A 56 4.48 8.91 17.69
CA PRO A 56 4.02 7.96 18.69
C PRO A 56 2.54 8.17 19.04
N LEU A 57 1.82 7.05 19.08
CA LEU A 57 0.44 6.97 19.51
C LEU A 57 0.29 7.37 20.97
N GLN A 58 -0.79 8.09 21.26
CA GLN A 58 -1.12 8.57 22.60
C GLN A 58 -2.31 7.84 23.22
N SER A 59 -3.15 7.20 22.40
CA SER A 59 -4.31 6.43 22.84
C SER A 59 -3.92 4.97 23.06
N THR A 60 -4.31 4.43 24.21
CA THR A 60 -4.13 3.01 24.55
C THR A 60 -4.91 2.12 23.58
N GLU A 61 -6.07 2.58 23.11
CA GLU A 61 -6.91 1.90 22.12
C GLU A 61 -6.23 1.80 20.76
N GLU A 62 -5.62 2.90 20.26
CA GLU A 62 -4.88 2.90 18.99
C GLU A 62 -3.65 1.97 19.07
N ILE A 63 -2.95 1.96 20.20
CA ILE A 63 -1.80 1.07 20.39
C ILE A 63 -2.26 -0.38 20.43
N HIS A 64 -3.31 -0.71 21.18
CA HIS A 64 -3.84 -2.07 21.22
C HIS A 64 -4.31 -2.54 19.85
N TYR A 65 -4.94 -1.66 19.07
CA TYR A 65 -5.29 -1.95 17.68
C TYR A 65 -4.06 -2.38 16.87
N ARG A 66 -2.97 -1.58 16.87
CA ARG A 66 -1.73 -1.96 16.16
C ARG A 66 -1.09 -3.24 16.70
N GLN A 67 -1.14 -3.47 18.02
CA GLN A 67 -0.63 -4.71 18.61
C GLN A 67 -1.41 -5.93 18.12
N GLU A 68 -2.72 -5.86 17.98
CA GLU A 68 -3.54 -6.96 17.44
C GLU A 68 -3.19 -7.25 15.98
N ILE A 69 -3.03 -6.22 15.16
CA ILE A 69 -2.57 -6.36 13.77
C ILE A 69 -1.19 -7.02 13.74
N LEU A 70 -0.25 -6.55 14.56
CA LEU A 70 1.11 -7.09 14.62
C LEU A 70 1.16 -8.56 15.13
N ARG A 71 0.23 -8.97 16.01
CA ARG A 71 0.09 -10.40 16.40
C ARG A 71 -0.25 -11.27 15.20
N ASP A 72 -1.21 -10.84 14.38
CA ASP A 72 -1.57 -11.54 13.15
C ASP A 72 -0.41 -11.57 12.15
N VAL A 73 0.37 -10.48 12.07
CA VAL A 73 1.57 -10.39 11.22
C VAL A 73 2.59 -11.45 11.60
N PHE A 74 2.88 -11.61 12.90
CA PHE A 74 3.81 -12.65 13.37
C PHE A 74 3.27 -14.07 13.22
N GLN A 75 1.96 -14.26 13.22
CA GLN A 75 1.34 -15.57 12.95
C GLN A 75 1.33 -15.92 11.47
N ASN A 76 1.32 -14.93 10.57
CA ASN A 76 1.17 -15.12 9.12
C ASN A 76 2.26 -14.41 8.30
N PRO A 77 3.56 -14.58 8.60
CA PRO A 77 4.64 -13.76 8.02
C PRO A 77 4.72 -13.86 6.50
N ASP A 78 4.54 -15.05 5.94
CA ASP A 78 4.60 -15.28 4.49
C ASP A 78 3.46 -14.58 3.75
N ALA A 79 2.25 -14.57 4.34
CA ALA A 79 1.11 -13.88 3.75
C ALA A 79 1.32 -12.35 3.74
N ILE A 80 1.88 -11.79 4.82
CA ILE A 80 2.17 -10.35 4.88
C ILE A 80 3.23 -9.96 3.86
N ARG A 81 4.32 -10.74 3.76
CA ARG A 81 5.36 -10.51 2.75
C ARG A 81 4.80 -10.64 1.34
N GLN A 82 3.94 -11.63 1.08
CA GLN A 82 3.28 -11.79 -0.22
C GLN A 82 2.39 -10.58 -0.57
N LEU A 83 1.55 -10.12 0.36
CA LEU A 83 0.71 -8.94 0.16
C LEU A 83 1.56 -7.70 -0.15
N TYR A 84 2.65 -7.50 0.60
CA TYR A 84 3.55 -6.38 0.36
C TYR A 84 4.24 -6.49 -1.02
N GLU A 85 4.76 -7.67 -1.36
CA GLU A 85 5.42 -7.91 -2.65
C GLU A 85 4.46 -7.64 -3.83
N THR A 86 3.20 -8.08 -3.75
CA THR A 86 2.19 -7.77 -4.78
C THR A 86 2.04 -6.25 -4.95
N THR A 87 2.04 -5.46 -3.87
CA THR A 87 1.98 -3.99 -3.99
C THR A 87 3.24 -3.37 -4.60
N VAL A 88 4.41 -3.95 -4.32
CA VAL A 88 5.70 -3.52 -4.88
C VAL A 88 5.77 -3.84 -6.37
N GLU A 89 5.39 -5.07 -6.76
CA GLU A 89 5.31 -5.50 -8.15
C GLU A 89 4.30 -4.69 -8.95
N THR A 90 3.16 -4.34 -8.35
CA THR A 90 2.17 -3.43 -8.95
C THR A 90 2.81 -2.09 -9.33
N GLU A 91 3.59 -1.48 -8.43
CA GLU A 91 4.28 -0.22 -8.71
C GLU A 91 5.36 -0.38 -9.80
N LYS A 92 6.13 -1.47 -9.77
CA LYS A 92 7.15 -1.74 -10.80
C LYS A 92 6.50 -1.88 -12.18
N LYS A 93 5.44 -2.69 -12.29
CA LYS A 93 4.64 -2.86 -13.52
C LYS A 93 4.07 -1.51 -13.96
N ARG A 94 3.49 -0.72 -13.04
CA ARG A 94 2.97 0.63 -13.34
C ARG A 94 4.05 1.57 -13.89
N ARG A 95 5.21 1.68 -13.26
CA ARG A 95 6.31 2.56 -13.72
C ARG A 95 6.82 2.17 -15.10
N SER A 96 7.01 0.87 -15.34
CA SER A 96 7.37 0.37 -16.69
C SER A 96 6.29 0.75 -17.72
N SER A 97 5.02 0.63 -17.31
CA SER A 97 3.85 1.10 -18.03
C SER A 97 3.59 2.61 -17.91
N TRP A 98 4.52 3.44 -17.45
CA TRP A 98 4.37 4.90 -17.46
C TRP A 98 5.46 5.58 -18.30
N HIS A 99 6.60 4.92 -18.51
CA HIS A 99 7.63 5.42 -19.42
C HIS A 99 7.19 5.51 -20.89
N TRP A 100 6.09 4.86 -21.29
CA TRP A 100 5.49 4.95 -22.63
C TRP A 100 4.37 6.00 -22.76
N LEU A 101 4.00 6.67 -21.65
CA LEU A 101 2.78 7.46 -21.50
C LEU A 101 2.96 8.97 -21.72
N SER A 102 4.16 9.46 -22.01
CA SER A 102 4.46 10.89 -22.20
C SER A 102 3.99 11.43 -23.56
N SER A 103 2.73 11.19 -23.92
CA SER A 103 2.12 11.56 -25.19
C SER A 103 1.02 12.61 -24.99
N THR A 104 0.99 13.62 -25.86
CA THR A 104 0.00 14.70 -25.88
C THR A 104 -1.37 14.27 -26.43
N TYR A 105 -1.52 13.03 -26.89
CA TYR A 105 -2.71 12.54 -27.59
C TYR A 105 -3.63 11.70 -26.68
N LEU A 106 -4.92 12.03 -26.67
CA LEU A 106 -5.95 11.37 -25.86
C LEU A 106 -6.09 9.88 -26.17
N SER A 107 -5.92 9.48 -27.42
CA SER A 107 -5.94 8.07 -27.85
C SER A 107 -4.80 7.25 -27.24
N THR A 108 -3.63 7.84 -27.02
CA THR A 108 -2.52 7.22 -26.29
C THR A 108 -2.87 7.07 -24.80
N THR A 109 -3.39 8.14 -24.18
CA THR A 109 -3.84 8.12 -22.77
C THR A 109 -4.91 7.04 -22.55
N PHE A 110 -5.91 6.96 -23.42
CA PHE A 110 -6.97 5.96 -23.38
C PHE A 110 -6.42 4.52 -23.44
N SER A 111 -5.57 4.24 -24.42
CA SER A 111 -4.97 2.91 -24.58
C SER A 111 -4.12 2.53 -23.36
N SER A 112 -3.46 3.51 -22.76
CA SER A 112 -2.62 3.31 -21.59
C SER A 112 -3.38 3.11 -20.30
N ALA A 113 -4.49 3.82 -20.13
CA ALA A 113 -5.38 3.60 -19.00
C ALA A 113 -5.96 2.18 -19.04
N ILE A 114 -6.28 1.63 -20.23
CA ILE A 114 -6.72 0.23 -20.37
C ILE A 114 -5.63 -0.74 -19.91
N GLU A 115 -4.39 -0.60 -20.38
CA GLU A 115 -3.29 -1.49 -19.98
C GLU A 115 -3.00 -1.38 -18.47
N LEU A 116 -3.06 -0.18 -17.91
CA LEU A 116 -2.89 0.04 -16.48
C LEU A 116 -4.02 -0.63 -15.67
N MET A 117 -5.26 -0.51 -16.12
CA MET A 117 -6.39 -1.20 -15.49
C MET A 117 -6.26 -2.72 -15.56
N LYS A 118 -5.68 -3.27 -16.64
CA LYS A 118 -5.39 -4.71 -16.73
C LYS A 118 -4.37 -5.13 -15.67
N ILE A 119 -3.30 -4.36 -15.51
CA ILE A 119 -2.30 -4.60 -14.46
C ILE A 119 -2.97 -4.58 -13.08
N TYR A 120 -3.75 -3.55 -12.76
CA TYR A 120 -4.43 -3.48 -11.46
C TYR A 120 -5.40 -4.64 -11.25
N THR A 121 -6.14 -5.04 -12.29
CA THR A 121 -7.07 -6.17 -12.20
C THR A 121 -6.33 -7.48 -11.89
N GLU A 122 -5.19 -7.73 -12.53
CA GLU A 122 -4.33 -8.88 -12.25
C GLU A 122 -3.83 -8.87 -10.81
N MET A 123 -3.33 -7.72 -10.33
CA MET A 123 -2.79 -7.59 -8.97
C MET A 123 -3.87 -7.66 -7.89
N LEU A 124 -5.09 -7.19 -8.16
CA LEU A 124 -6.23 -7.38 -7.26
C LEU A 124 -6.63 -8.84 -7.13
N MET A 125 -6.52 -9.63 -8.21
CA MET A 125 -6.74 -11.07 -8.15
C MET A 125 -5.69 -11.73 -7.25
N GLU A 126 -4.42 -11.35 -7.33
CA GLU A 126 -3.38 -11.86 -6.41
C GLU A 126 -3.73 -11.56 -4.94
N LEU A 127 -4.16 -10.34 -4.63
CA LEU A 127 -4.59 -9.98 -3.27
C LEU A 127 -5.81 -10.80 -2.83
N ARG A 128 -6.79 -11.03 -3.72
CA ARG A 128 -7.95 -11.88 -3.44
C ARG A 128 -7.55 -13.33 -3.16
N LEU A 129 -6.61 -13.91 -3.91
CA LEU A 129 -6.16 -15.28 -3.68
C LEU A 129 -5.53 -15.47 -2.29
N VAL A 130 -4.83 -14.43 -1.78
CA VAL A 130 -4.36 -14.43 -0.39
C VAL A 130 -5.54 -14.41 0.58
N ALA A 131 -6.55 -13.58 0.33
CA ALA A 131 -7.75 -13.53 1.17
C ALA A 131 -8.47 -14.89 1.21
N ASP A 132 -8.69 -15.51 0.06
CA ASP A 132 -9.38 -16.81 -0.05
C ASP A 132 -8.65 -17.93 0.69
N SER A 133 -7.32 -17.93 0.66
CA SER A 133 -6.51 -18.99 1.25
C SER A 133 -6.16 -18.78 2.72
N LYS A 134 -6.08 -17.52 3.18
CA LYS A 134 -5.50 -17.19 4.50
C LYS A 134 -6.47 -16.56 5.49
N LEU A 135 -7.69 -16.15 5.11
CA LEU A 135 -8.63 -15.43 5.99
C LEU A 135 -8.75 -16.05 7.40
N PHE A 136 -8.89 -17.37 7.50
CA PHE A 136 -9.06 -18.06 8.79
C PHE A 136 -7.84 -18.02 9.70
N GLY A 137 -6.66 -17.70 9.16
CA GLY A 137 -5.42 -17.49 9.92
C GLY A 137 -5.32 -16.12 10.59
N PHE A 138 -6.24 -15.19 10.30
CA PHE A 138 -6.24 -13.83 10.85
C PHE A 138 -7.34 -13.66 11.91
N GLN A 139 -7.00 -13.00 13.02
CA GLN A 139 -7.89 -12.76 14.16
C GLN A 139 -8.20 -11.28 14.38
N SER A 140 -7.26 -10.41 14.05
CA SER A 140 -7.38 -8.96 14.21
C SER A 140 -8.53 -8.39 13.38
N GLU A 141 -9.17 -7.35 13.92
CA GLU A 141 -10.25 -6.65 13.24
C GLU A 141 -9.79 -6.10 11.88
N GLY A 142 -8.61 -5.49 11.79
CA GLY A 142 -8.12 -4.87 10.56
C GLY A 142 -7.89 -5.87 9.42
N PHE A 143 -7.17 -6.97 9.65
CA PHE A 143 -6.96 -7.96 8.59
C PHE A 143 -8.25 -8.68 8.21
N ARG A 144 -9.12 -9.02 9.19
CA ARG A 144 -10.42 -9.63 8.86
C ARG A 144 -11.27 -8.71 8.00
N ASN A 145 -11.31 -7.42 8.32
CA ASN A 145 -12.03 -6.42 7.53
C ASN A 145 -11.43 -6.29 6.13
N LEU A 146 -10.10 -6.15 6.01
CA LEU A 146 -9.41 -6.06 4.72
C LEU A 146 -9.67 -7.28 3.84
N LEU A 147 -9.41 -8.49 4.34
CA LEU A 147 -9.53 -9.72 3.55
C LEU A 147 -10.99 -10.03 3.20
N THR A 148 -11.94 -9.84 4.12
CA THR A 148 -13.37 -10.00 3.82
C THR A 148 -13.85 -8.98 2.79
N MET A 149 -13.36 -7.74 2.87
CA MET A 149 -13.66 -6.71 1.88
C MET A 149 -13.12 -7.09 0.50
N LEU A 150 -11.89 -7.62 0.40
CA LEU A 150 -11.34 -8.11 -0.87
C LEU A 150 -12.20 -9.23 -1.46
N GLN A 151 -12.66 -10.20 -0.65
CA GLN A 151 -13.54 -11.28 -1.13
C GLN A 151 -14.90 -10.77 -1.60
N ARG A 152 -15.48 -9.80 -0.87
CA ARG A 152 -16.81 -9.26 -1.16
C ARG A 152 -16.83 -8.37 -2.39
N GLU A 153 -15.84 -7.49 -2.52
CA GLU A 153 -15.82 -6.47 -3.59
C GLU A 153 -15.20 -6.99 -4.89
N LEU A 154 -14.42 -8.08 -4.84
CA LEU A 154 -13.68 -8.62 -5.97
C LEU A 154 -14.13 -10.03 -6.33
N ASP A 155 -15.44 -10.30 -6.35
CA ASP A 155 -15.95 -11.63 -6.72
C ASP A 155 -15.66 -12.03 -8.18
N ASP A 156 -15.99 -13.27 -8.55
CA ASP A 156 -15.71 -13.79 -9.89
C ASP A 156 -16.50 -13.05 -10.98
N ASP A 157 -17.70 -12.58 -10.64
CA ASP A 157 -18.57 -11.83 -11.55
C ASP A 157 -17.96 -10.45 -11.84
N TYR A 158 -17.43 -9.76 -10.82
CA TYR A 158 -16.68 -8.51 -10.96
C TYR A 158 -15.49 -8.68 -11.91
N PHE A 159 -14.65 -9.70 -11.69
CA PHE A 159 -13.49 -9.92 -12.56
C PHE A 159 -13.89 -10.28 -13.98
N ALA A 160 -14.95 -11.06 -14.17
CA ALA A 160 -15.47 -11.37 -15.50
C ALA A 160 -15.98 -10.10 -16.21
N GLU A 161 -16.71 -9.24 -15.51
CA GLU A 161 -17.24 -7.98 -16.05
C GLU A 161 -16.13 -7.00 -16.43
N VAL A 162 -15.17 -6.74 -15.53
CA VAL A 162 -14.05 -5.83 -15.78
C VAL A 162 -13.20 -6.32 -16.94
N ASN A 163 -12.87 -7.62 -17.00
CA ASN A 163 -12.11 -8.17 -18.11
C ASN A 163 -12.87 -8.08 -19.44
N ALA A 164 -14.18 -8.31 -19.43
CA ALA A 164 -15.01 -8.14 -20.63
C ALA A 164 -14.99 -6.68 -21.11
N HIS A 165 -15.12 -5.71 -20.21
CA HIS A 165 -15.04 -4.29 -20.54
C HIS A 165 -13.66 -3.88 -21.08
N LEU A 166 -12.57 -4.29 -20.43
CA LEU A 166 -11.21 -3.95 -20.87
C LEU A 166 -10.87 -4.60 -22.22
N ASN A 167 -11.42 -5.77 -22.52
CA ASN A 167 -11.27 -6.41 -23.83
C ASN A 167 -12.12 -5.73 -24.91
N ASP A 168 -13.37 -5.36 -24.60
CA ASP A 168 -14.24 -4.59 -25.50
C ASP A 168 -13.60 -3.22 -25.86
N LEU A 169 -12.90 -2.58 -24.91
CA LEU A 169 -12.25 -1.28 -25.10
C LEU A 169 -10.90 -1.36 -25.83
N LYS A 170 -10.18 -2.49 -25.70
CA LYS A 170 -8.90 -2.72 -26.40
C LYS A 170 -9.09 -3.07 -27.88
N ASP A 171 -10.32 -3.45 -28.27
CA ASP A 171 -10.62 -4.06 -29.55
C ASP A 171 -9.97 -3.32 -30.75
N ARG A 172 -9.18 -4.09 -31.51
CA ARG A 172 -8.37 -3.62 -32.64
C ARG A 172 -9.16 -3.57 -33.94
N ASP A 173 -10.36 -4.15 -33.98
CA ASP A 173 -11.21 -4.23 -35.18
C ASP A 173 -12.02 -2.95 -35.41
N GLY A 174 -11.42 -1.79 -35.15
CA GLY A 174 -12.03 -0.47 -35.31
C GLY A 174 -12.89 -0.01 -34.13
N MET A 175 -13.41 1.22 -34.19
CA MET A 175 -14.22 1.83 -33.14
C MET A 175 -15.64 2.08 -33.65
N LEU A 176 -16.65 1.71 -32.86
CA LEU A 176 -18.03 2.09 -33.18
C LEU A 176 -18.34 3.43 -32.52
N VAL A 177 -18.65 4.43 -33.35
CA VAL A 177 -18.96 5.78 -32.90
C VAL A 177 -20.33 6.19 -33.44
N SER A 178 -21.17 6.77 -32.59
CA SER A 178 -22.36 7.50 -33.04
C SER A 178 -22.09 9.00 -33.01
N ALA A 179 -22.67 9.74 -33.93
CA ALA A 179 -22.69 11.21 -33.94
C ALA A 179 -24.06 11.70 -34.42
N THR A 180 -24.38 12.97 -34.18
CA THR A 180 -25.55 13.64 -34.74
C THR A 180 -25.13 14.75 -35.71
N LEU A 181 -26.02 15.16 -36.62
CA LEU A 181 -25.76 16.28 -37.52
C LEU A 181 -25.98 17.61 -36.79
N GLY A 182 -25.01 18.50 -36.90
CA GLY A 182 -25.12 19.89 -36.48
C GLY A 182 -25.69 20.79 -37.58
N ASN A 183 -25.78 22.08 -37.27
CA ASN A 183 -26.45 23.09 -38.12
C ASN A 183 -25.80 23.31 -39.50
N TYR A 184 -24.58 22.82 -39.72
CA TYR A 184 -23.83 22.93 -40.99
C TYR A 184 -23.48 21.54 -41.56
N LEU A 185 -24.30 20.52 -41.27
CA LEU A 185 -24.08 19.13 -41.69
C LEU A 185 -22.77 18.48 -41.17
N GLN A 186 -22.14 19.11 -40.18
CA GLN A 186 -21.00 18.55 -39.47
C GLN A 186 -21.45 17.54 -38.43
N GLY A 187 -20.64 16.51 -38.17
CA GLY A 187 -20.90 15.59 -37.06
C GLY A 187 -20.58 16.25 -35.72
N ILE A 188 -21.50 16.16 -34.77
CA ILE A 188 -21.37 16.61 -33.37
C ILE A 188 -21.79 15.48 -32.42
N HIS A 189 -21.55 15.64 -31.11
CA HIS A 189 -21.91 14.65 -30.07
C HIS A 189 -21.40 13.22 -30.38
N TYR A 190 -20.10 13.10 -30.64
CA TYR A 190 -19.46 11.81 -30.84
C TYR A 190 -19.47 11.00 -29.55
N VAL A 191 -19.94 9.75 -29.63
CA VAL A 191 -20.02 8.84 -28.47
C VAL A 191 -19.50 7.47 -28.87
N LEU A 192 -18.57 6.92 -28.08
CA LEU A 192 -18.13 5.53 -28.19
C LEU A 192 -19.30 4.58 -27.87
N ARG A 193 -19.53 3.60 -28.74
CA ARG A 193 -20.58 2.60 -28.57
C ARG A 193 -20.00 1.21 -28.47
N ARG A 194 -20.62 0.39 -27.64
CA ARG A 194 -20.34 -1.04 -27.56
C ARG A 194 -20.74 -1.73 -28.86
N LYS A 195 -19.89 -2.61 -29.40
CA LYS A 195 -20.12 -3.33 -30.65
C LYS A 195 -21.17 -4.45 -30.55
N THR A 196 -21.66 -4.75 -29.35
CA THR A 196 -22.55 -5.88 -29.11
C THR A 196 -24.01 -5.59 -29.47
N ARG A 197 -24.49 -6.19 -30.57
CA ARG A 197 -25.80 -6.86 -30.67
C ARG A 197 -25.74 -8.01 -31.68
N LYS A 198 -26.47 -9.11 -31.41
CA LYS A 198 -26.78 -10.14 -32.41
C LYS A 198 -27.29 -9.45 -33.69
N GLY A 199 -26.72 -9.77 -34.85
CA GLY A 199 -27.09 -9.17 -36.15
C GLY A 199 -26.38 -7.87 -36.51
N PHE A 200 -25.36 -7.42 -35.75
CA PHE A 200 -24.60 -6.20 -36.02
C PHE A 200 -24.05 -6.13 -37.45
N TRP A 201 -23.43 -7.20 -37.95
CA TRP A 201 -22.81 -7.22 -39.29
C TRP A 201 -23.82 -7.01 -40.45
N TRP A 202 -25.07 -7.48 -40.30
CA TRP A 202 -26.10 -7.32 -41.33
C TRP A 202 -26.53 -5.87 -41.54
N ARG A 203 -26.39 -5.01 -40.51
CA ARG A 203 -26.71 -3.57 -40.61
C ARG A 203 -25.69 -2.79 -41.44
N TRP A 204 -24.46 -3.29 -41.55
CA TRP A 204 -23.37 -2.61 -42.24
C TRP A 204 -23.15 -3.08 -43.67
N ARG A 205 -23.75 -4.22 -44.07
CA ARG A 205 -23.59 -4.80 -45.41
C ARG A 205 -23.97 -3.85 -46.56
N PHE A 206 -24.89 -2.92 -46.32
CA PHE A 206 -25.33 -1.90 -47.28
C PHE A 206 -25.03 -0.48 -46.82
N ALA A 207 -24.26 -0.31 -45.74
CA ALA A 207 -23.90 1.00 -45.26
C ALA A 207 -22.89 1.64 -46.24
N PRO A 208 -23.04 2.93 -46.58
CA PRO A 208 -22.02 3.66 -47.31
C PRO A 208 -20.69 3.60 -46.55
N SER A 209 -19.63 3.20 -47.23
CA SER A 209 -18.27 3.18 -46.69
C SER A 209 -17.40 4.19 -47.42
N PHE A 210 -16.59 4.93 -46.67
CA PHE A 210 -15.60 5.84 -47.22
C PHE A 210 -14.22 5.50 -46.66
N THR A 211 -13.22 5.46 -47.52
CA THR A 211 -11.83 5.16 -47.16
C THR A 211 -10.97 6.37 -47.49
N ILE A 212 -10.26 6.88 -46.48
CA ILE A 212 -9.33 8.02 -46.63
C ILE A 212 -8.11 7.57 -47.45
N ALA A 213 -7.69 8.39 -48.41
CA ALA A 213 -6.53 8.09 -49.24
C ALA A 213 -5.23 8.10 -48.40
N PRO A 214 -4.23 7.24 -48.68
CA PRO A 214 -3.01 7.15 -47.85
C PRO A 214 -2.17 8.43 -47.70
N ARG A 215 -2.38 9.43 -48.57
CA ARG A 215 -1.66 10.72 -48.56
C ARG A 215 -2.58 11.90 -48.19
N ASP A 216 -3.79 11.63 -47.74
CA ASP A 216 -4.72 12.65 -47.26
C ASP A 216 -4.52 12.89 -45.76
N ASP A 217 -3.49 13.68 -45.45
CA ASP A 217 -3.11 14.02 -44.08
C ASP A 217 -4.24 14.78 -43.36
N ALA A 218 -4.98 15.62 -44.08
CA ALA A 218 -6.10 16.39 -43.52
C ALA A 218 -7.28 15.50 -43.15
N GLY A 219 -7.65 14.55 -44.01
CA GLY A 219 -8.67 13.56 -43.71
C GLY A 219 -8.29 12.67 -42.54
N ALA A 220 -7.04 12.19 -42.52
CA ALA A 220 -6.52 11.37 -41.42
C ALA A 220 -6.57 12.13 -40.07
N ALA A 221 -6.18 13.41 -40.05
CA ALA A 221 -6.26 14.26 -38.88
C ALA A 221 -7.71 14.49 -38.40
N ASP A 222 -8.66 14.75 -39.31
CA ASP A 222 -10.08 14.92 -38.94
C ASP A 222 -10.67 13.63 -38.35
N LEU A 223 -10.38 12.47 -38.94
CA LEU A 223 -10.81 11.18 -38.39
C LEU A 223 -10.22 10.93 -37.00
N GLY A 224 -8.96 11.29 -36.78
CA GLY A 224 -8.32 11.28 -35.46
C GLY A 224 -9.06 12.16 -34.45
N ASN A 225 -9.38 13.41 -34.81
CA ASN A 225 -10.13 14.33 -33.95
C ASN A 225 -11.54 13.84 -33.63
N ARG A 226 -12.20 13.12 -34.54
CA ARG A 226 -13.52 12.49 -34.29
C ARG A 226 -13.40 11.33 -33.33
N ARG A 227 -12.35 10.50 -33.49
CA ARG A 227 -12.03 9.40 -32.58
C ARG A 227 -11.76 9.92 -31.16
N ASP A 228 -10.91 10.95 -31.03
CA ASP A 228 -10.56 11.53 -29.73
C ASP A 228 -11.81 12.10 -29.02
N ARG A 229 -12.68 12.81 -29.75
CA ARG A 229 -13.97 13.27 -29.20
C ARG A 229 -14.85 12.11 -28.72
N ALA A 230 -14.88 11.01 -29.46
CA ALA A 230 -15.70 9.85 -29.14
C ALA A 230 -15.22 9.07 -27.91
N ILE A 231 -13.91 9.00 -27.67
CA ILE A 231 -13.33 8.28 -26.51
C ILE A 231 -13.28 9.12 -25.24
N ASN A 232 -13.49 10.43 -25.31
CA ASN A 232 -13.23 11.35 -24.19
C ASN A 232 -13.91 10.94 -22.88
N GLU A 233 -15.19 10.59 -22.89
CA GLU A 233 -15.90 10.14 -21.69
C GLU A 233 -15.33 8.84 -21.12
N ALA A 234 -15.06 7.85 -21.98
CA ALA A 234 -14.49 6.58 -21.57
C ALA A 234 -13.05 6.73 -21.06
N ALA A 235 -12.25 7.60 -21.68
CA ALA A 235 -10.90 7.92 -21.25
C ALA A 235 -10.89 8.57 -19.86
N ASN A 236 -11.79 9.51 -19.60
CA ASN A 236 -11.92 10.13 -18.28
C ASN A 236 -12.35 9.12 -17.21
N ALA A 237 -13.34 8.26 -17.51
CA ALA A 237 -13.79 7.22 -16.59
C ALA A 237 -12.66 6.21 -16.26
N LEU A 238 -11.90 5.77 -17.28
CA LEU A 238 -10.76 4.89 -17.09
C LEU A 238 -9.63 5.54 -16.29
N ALA A 239 -9.34 6.82 -16.54
CA ALA A 239 -8.31 7.56 -15.81
C ALA A 239 -8.67 7.68 -14.33
N GLN A 240 -9.92 8.02 -14.01
CA GLN A 240 -10.41 8.07 -12.63
C GLN A 240 -10.35 6.69 -11.94
N ALA A 241 -10.74 5.63 -12.65
CA ALA A 241 -10.64 4.27 -12.12
C ALA A 241 -9.17 3.91 -11.83
N ALA A 242 -8.25 4.22 -12.73
CA ALA A 242 -6.82 3.97 -12.55
C ALA A 242 -6.24 4.77 -11.38
N GLU A 243 -6.64 6.02 -11.20
CA GLU A 243 -6.25 6.86 -10.06
C GLU A 243 -6.75 6.29 -8.73
N HIS A 244 -8.00 5.83 -8.67
CA HIS A 244 -8.54 5.17 -7.49
C HIS A 244 -7.79 3.87 -7.14
N MET A 245 -7.44 3.07 -8.16
CA MET A 245 -6.63 1.86 -7.96
C MET A 245 -5.21 2.19 -7.48
N GLU A 246 -4.57 3.20 -8.08
CA GLU A 246 -3.25 3.67 -7.65
C GLU A 246 -3.27 4.08 -6.17
N GLY A 247 -4.28 4.87 -5.78
CA GLY A 247 -4.47 5.29 -4.40
C GLY A 247 -4.62 4.12 -3.44
N PHE A 248 -5.41 3.10 -3.81
CA PHE A 248 -5.58 1.90 -3.00
C PHE A 248 -4.26 1.12 -2.80
N PHE A 249 -3.54 0.82 -3.88
CA PHE A 249 -2.27 0.09 -3.81
C PHE A 249 -1.19 0.87 -3.06
N ALA A 250 -1.11 2.19 -3.25
CA ALA A 250 -0.16 3.04 -2.55
C ALA A 250 -0.44 3.06 -1.04
N MET A 251 -1.70 3.23 -0.63
CA MET A 251 -2.12 3.18 0.77
C MET A 251 -1.81 1.80 1.38
N LEU A 252 -2.24 0.71 0.73
CA LEU A 252 -2.00 -0.65 1.22
C LEU A 252 -0.50 -0.94 1.38
N ARG A 253 0.32 -0.56 0.40
CA ARG A 253 1.77 -0.69 0.46
C ARG A 253 2.37 0.03 1.66
N ASN A 254 1.98 1.28 1.88
CA ASN A 254 2.54 2.10 2.95
C ASN A 254 2.23 1.51 4.34
N GLU A 255 1.02 0.99 4.52
CA GLU A 255 0.63 0.36 5.79
C GLU A 255 1.30 -1.01 5.98
N LEU A 256 1.38 -1.84 4.93
CA LEU A 256 2.10 -3.12 5.00
C LEU A 256 3.62 -2.94 5.20
N ALA A 257 4.21 -1.87 4.66
CA ALA A 257 5.63 -1.59 4.77
C ALA A 257 6.10 -1.51 6.23
N PHE A 258 5.31 -0.89 7.11
CA PHE A 258 5.60 -0.87 8.55
C PHE A 258 5.67 -2.28 9.14
N TYR A 259 4.66 -3.11 8.84
CA TYR A 259 4.56 -4.46 9.37
C TYR A 259 5.63 -5.41 8.81
N VAL A 260 6.01 -5.27 7.54
CA VAL A 260 7.17 -5.99 6.98
C VAL A 260 8.46 -5.52 7.65
N GLY A 261 8.59 -4.24 7.97
CA GLY A 261 9.70 -3.72 8.77
C GLY A 261 9.78 -4.37 10.17
N CYS A 262 8.64 -4.56 10.84
CA CYS A 262 8.56 -5.29 12.10
C CYS A 262 8.98 -6.76 11.95
N LEU A 263 8.55 -7.45 10.87
CA LEU A 263 8.98 -8.81 10.56
C LEU A 263 10.49 -8.89 10.38
N ASN A 264 11.07 -7.96 9.61
CA ASN A 264 12.50 -7.92 9.36
C ASN A 264 13.33 -7.80 10.65
N LEU A 265 12.87 -6.95 11.58
CA LEU A 265 13.48 -6.79 12.89
C LEU A 265 13.29 -8.02 13.78
N ALA A 266 12.09 -8.59 13.79
CA ALA A 266 11.79 -9.80 14.55
C ALA A 266 12.65 -10.99 14.09
N ASP A 267 12.79 -11.22 12.79
CA ASP A 267 13.67 -12.26 12.24
C ASP A 267 15.10 -12.09 12.75
N SER A 268 15.66 -10.87 12.63
CA SER A 268 17.04 -10.60 13.06
C SER A 268 17.22 -10.77 14.56
N LEU A 269 16.24 -10.39 15.37
CA LEU A 269 16.29 -10.63 16.82
C LEU A 269 16.18 -12.12 17.17
N GLN A 270 15.32 -12.85 16.46
CA GLN A 270 15.17 -14.29 16.63
C GLN A 270 16.46 -15.05 16.28
N GLU A 271 17.13 -14.68 15.19
CA GLU A 271 18.44 -15.24 14.80
C GLU A 271 19.52 -15.02 15.88
N LEU A 272 19.44 -13.90 16.61
CA LEU A 272 20.32 -13.58 17.72
C LEU A 272 19.90 -14.25 19.05
N GLY A 273 18.80 -15.00 19.07
CA GLY A 273 18.25 -15.61 20.27
C GLY A 273 17.63 -14.60 21.25
N MET A 274 17.23 -13.42 20.75
CA MET A 274 16.67 -12.34 21.56
C MET A 274 15.14 -12.41 21.55
N PRO A 275 14.48 -12.66 22.69
CA PRO A 275 13.03 -12.82 22.75
C PRO A 275 12.31 -11.48 22.63
N ILE A 276 11.15 -11.48 21.96
CA ILE A 276 10.26 -10.31 21.87
C ILE A 276 8.94 -10.58 22.59
N CYS A 277 8.24 -9.52 23.00
CA CYS A 277 6.93 -9.63 23.62
C CYS A 277 6.01 -8.47 23.21
N PHE A 278 4.71 -8.66 23.45
CA PHE A 278 3.73 -7.57 23.36
C PHE A 278 3.57 -6.94 24.74
N PRO A 279 3.88 -5.64 24.90
CA PRO A 279 3.79 -4.99 26.20
C PRO A 279 2.32 -4.83 26.63
N SER A 280 2.05 -5.06 27.92
CA SER A 280 0.79 -4.67 28.53
C SER A 280 0.81 -3.18 28.84
N LEU A 281 -0.26 -2.47 28.46
CA LEU A 281 -0.34 -1.03 28.63
C LEU A 281 -1.15 -0.73 29.90
N PHE A 282 -0.58 0.09 30.77
CA PHE A 282 -1.34 0.67 31.88
C PHE A 282 -2.05 1.95 31.44
N SER A 283 -3.06 2.34 32.21
CA SER A 283 -3.69 3.66 32.05
C SER A 283 -2.65 4.78 32.12
N SER A 284 -2.88 5.87 31.40
CA SER A 284 -2.00 7.05 31.42
C SER A 284 -1.83 7.70 32.80
N SER A 285 -2.78 7.43 33.72
CA SER A 285 -2.70 7.82 35.13
C SER A 285 -1.73 6.97 35.95
N SER A 286 -1.46 5.72 35.56
CA SER A 286 -0.49 4.87 36.25
C SER A 286 0.94 5.31 35.92
N LYS A 287 1.83 5.20 36.92
CA LYS A 287 3.27 5.40 36.76
C LYS A 287 4.06 4.09 36.81
N ASP A 288 3.35 2.98 37.02
CA ASP A 288 3.93 1.67 37.16
C ASP A 288 4.54 1.19 35.85
N ARG A 289 5.66 0.50 35.99
CA ARG A 289 6.35 -0.17 34.90
C ARG A 289 7.09 -1.36 35.48
N SER A 290 7.05 -2.47 34.75
CA SER A 290 7.80 -3.67 35.06
C SER A 290 8.16 -4.38 33.77
N TRP A 291 9.27 -5.11 33.81
CA TRP A 291 9.71 -5.94 32.70
C TRP A 291 10.71 -6.97 33.18
N GLN A 292 10.88 -8.01 32.35
CA GLN A 292 11.88 -9.04 32.53
C GLN A 292 12.69 -9.15 31.24
N GLY A 293 14.01 -9.20 31.36
CA GLY A 293 14.94 -9.40 30.28
C GLY A 293 15.02 -8.25 29.28
N LEU A 294 14.71 -7.01 29.66
CA LEU A 294 14.75 -5.88 28.72
C LEU A 294 16.18 -5.59 28.25
N TYR A 295 16.39 -5.52 26.94
CA TYR A 295 17.69 -5.37 26.33
C TYR A 295 17.73 -4.22 25.31
N ASP A 296 18.94 -3.70 25.05
CA ASP A 296 19.18 -2.69 24.02
C ASP A 296 19.23 -3.36 22.65
N VAL A 297 18.21 -3.10 21.83
CA VAL A 297 18.05 -3.65 20.48
C VAL A 297 19.20 -3.21 19.57
N SER A 298 19.58 -1.94 19.63
CA SER A 298 20.69 -1.40 18.85
C SER A 298 22.02 -2.05 19.22
N LEU A 299 22.24 -2.34 20.50
CA LEU A 299 23.42 -3.05 20.96
C LEU A 299 23.46 -4.49 20.45
N ALA A 300 22.33 -5.22 20.52
CA ALA A 300 22.22 -6.59 20.00
C ALA A 300 22.56 -6.64 18.51
N LEU A 301 21.96 -5.75 17.71
CA LEU A 301 22.20 -5.64 16.27
C LEU A 301 23.63 -5.16 15.94
N THR A 302 24.23 -4.33 16.79
CA THR A 302 25.61 -3.84 16.59
C THR A 302 26.64 -4.91 16.88
N LYS A 303 26.45 -5.68 17.96
CA LYS A 303 27.33 -6.79 18.31
C LYS A 303 27.10 -8.02 17.43
N ASN A 304 25.92 -8.12 16.82
CA ASN A 304 25.48 -9.32 16.11
C ASN A 304 25.59 -10.58 16.99
N ALA A 305 25.18 -10.44 18.25
CA ALA A 305 25.21 -11.49 19.26
C ALA A 305 24.16 -11.22 20.34
N ALA A 306 23.77 -12.27 21.08
CA ALA A 306 22.92 -12.13 22.24
C ALA A 306 23.53 -11.15 23.26
N VAL A 307 22.66 -10.35 23.89
CA VAL A 307 23.04 -9.38 24.93
C VAL A 307 22.26 -9.65 26.21
N ALA A 308 22.85 -9.27 27.35
CA ALA A 308 22.19 -9.41 28.64
C ALA A 308 20.98 -8.48 28.75
N GLY A 309 19.83 -9.05 29.09
CA GLY A 309 18.64 -8.31 29.48
C GLY A 309 18.72 -7.85 30.94
N ASN A 310 17.90 -6.86 31.30
CA ASN A 310 17.77 -6.32 32.64
C ASN A 310 16.32 -6.43 33.10
N ASP A 311 16.12 -6.76 34.36
CA ASP A 311 14.81 -6.83 34.98
C ASP A 311 14.53 -5.54 35.75
N LEU A 312 13.26 -5.14 35.79
CA LEU A 312 12.79 -4.10 36.69
C LEU A 312 11.45 -4.51 37.27
N ASP A 313 11.40 -4.60 38.59
CA ASP A 313 10.16 -4.77 39.35
C ASP A 313 10.02 -3.62 40.35
N THR A 314 9.19 -2.66 39.99
CA THR A 314 9.08 -1.39 40.70
C THR A 314 7.65 -0.89 40.74
N ALA A 315 6.76 -1.72 41.29
CA ALA A 315 5.44 -1.28 41.70
C ALA A 315 5.52 -0.06 42.63
N ASP A 316 4.66 0.94 42.40
CA ASP A 316 4.49 2.14 43.22
C ASP A 316 5.73 3.05 43.33
N LYS A 317 6.75 2.88 42.47
CA LYS A 317 7.96 3.73 42.47
C LYS A 317 7.95 4.71 41.29
N GLN A 318 8.21 5.98 41.59
CA GLN A 318 8.21 7.06 40.59
C GLN A 318 9.61 7.60 40.26
N LEU A 319 10.60 7.41 41.14
CA LEU A 319 11.96 7.92 40.96
C LEU A 319 12.97 6.78 41.03
N TYR A 320 13.85 6.71 40.03
CA TYR A 320 14.92 5.74 39.93
C TYR A 320 16.27 6.46 39.95
N ILE A 321 17.12 6.11 40.91
CA ILE A 321 18.50 6.61 40.97
C ILE A 321 19.42 5.47 40.53
N ILE A 322 19.95 5.56 39.32
CA ILE A 322 20.83 4.55 38.73
C ILE A 322 22.28 5.00 38.95
N THR A 323 23.00 4.32 39.84
CA THR A 323 24.42 4.57 40.13
C THR A 323 25.26 3.38 39.70
N GLY A 324 26.58 3.55 39.68
CA GLY A 324 27.53 2.49 39.34
C GLY A 324 28.76 3.02 38.61
N ALA A 325 29.77 2.17 38.46
CA ALA A 325 31.00 2.50 37.76
C ALA A 325 30.76 2.99 36.33
N ASN A 326 31.66 3.83 35.81
CA ASN A 326 31.68 4.16 34.39
C ASN A 326 31.78 2.87 33.56
N GLN A 327 31.11 2.83 32.40
CA GLN A 327 31.01 1.65 31.54
C GLN A 327 30.22 0.46 32.12
N GLY A 328 29.60 0.59 33.30
CA GLY A 328 28.73 -0.43 33.89
C GLY A 328 27.35 -0.60 33.20
N GLY A 329 27.19 -0.21 31.94
CA GLY A 329 25.93 -0.41 31.18
C GLY A 329 24.78 0.54 31.51
N LYS A 330 24.96 1.55 32.37
CA LYS A 330 23.89 2.49 32.78
C LYS A 330 23.18 3.17 31.59
N SER A 331 23.95 3.68 30.63
CA SER A 331 23.38 4.33 29.44
C SER A 331 22.66 3.33 28.53
N THR A 332 23.20 2.11 28.38
CA THR A 332 22.58 1.01 27.65
C THR A 332 21.23 0.60 28.25
N PHE A 333 21.16 0.52 29.59
CA PHE A 333 19.92 0.25 30.30
C PHE A 333 18.86 1.33 30.02
N LEU A 334 19.19 2.61 30.21
CA LEU A 334 18.28 3.71 29.92
C LEU A 334 17.85 3.74 28.44
N ARG A 335 18.76 3.38 27.54
CA ARG A 335 18.46 3.26 26.11
C ARG A 335 17.44 2.19 25.81
N SER A 336 17.62 0.99 26.38
CA SER A 336 16.67 -0.12 26.22
C SER A 336 15.26 0.25 26.67
N MET A 337 15.15 1.01 27.76
CA MET A 337 13.89 1.54 28.26
C MET A 337 13.25 2.54 27.28
N GLY A 338 14.03 3.48 26.76
CA GLY A 338 13.54 4.45 25.77
C GLY A 338 13.12 3.78 24.45
N GLN A 339 13.90 2.80 23.97
CA GLN A 339 13.57 2.01 22.78
C GLN A 339 12.25 1.24 22.97
N ALA A 340 12.09 0.53 24.09
CA ALA A 340 10.87 -0.21 24.38
C ALA A 340 9.64 0.70 24.47
N GLN A 341 9.76 1.86 25.13
CA GLN A 341 8.68 2.84 25.21
C GLN A 341 8.29 3.35 23.82
N LEU A 342 9.28 3.71 22.99
CA LEU A 342 9.02 4.23 21.65
C LEU A 342 8.33 3.18 20.78
N MET A 343 8.88 1.95 20.75
CA MET A 343 8.34 0.82 20.00
C MET A 343 6.93 0.44 20.47
N ALA A 344 6.66 0.51 21.77
CA ALA A 344 5.33 0.24 22.32
C ALA A 344 4.28 1.26 21.84
N GLN A 345 4.68 2.50 21.55
CA GLN A 345 3.80 3.57 21.07
C GLN A 345 3.84 3.73 19.54
N SER A 346 4.57 2.87 18.82
CA SER A 346 4.78 2.99 17.37
C SER A 346 3.64 2.43 16.55
#